data_AF-A0A3C1CBH9-F1
#
_entry.id   AF-A0A3C1CBH9-F1
#
_cell.length_a   1.000
_cell.length_b   1.000
_cell.length_c   1.000
_cell.angle_alpha   90.00
_cell.angle_beta   90.00
_cell.angle_gamma   90.00
#
_symmetry.space_group_name_H-M   'P 1'
#
loop_
_entity.id
_entity.type
_entity.pdbx_description
1 polymer ?
#
loop_
_entity_poly.entity_id
_entity_poly.type
_entity_poly.pdbx_seq_one_letter_code
_entity_poly.pdbx_strand_id
1 'polypeptide(L)'
;MKRVFFLVIGSFVFFALLIVLVSFAFPSHVRISRAIDLQVSSKQARVTLGEPTILSEVFDGSFLPTSQTITDSTFHAEGNKAAAIQMETGWQLIDGRSETSTLQWYIDFYFDWYPWEKFAS
;
A
#
# COMPACT_ATOMS: atom_id res chain seq x y z
N MET A 1 -3.76 43.72 27.70
CA MET A 1 -4.44 42.95 26.63
C MET A 1 -3.50 42.54 25.49
N LYS A 2 -2.74 43.44 24.85
CA LYS A 2 -1.85 43.10 23.72
C LYS A 2 -0.85 41.95 24.01
N ARG A 3 -0.24 41.92 25.19
CA ARG A 3 0.71 40.84 25.58
C ARG A 3 0.05 39.47 25.67
N VAL A 4 -1.16 39.39 26.22
CA VAL A 4 -1.91 38.13 26.35
C VAL A 4 -2.29 37.61 24.96
N PHE A 5 -2.69 38.51 24.05
CA PHE A 5 -2.98 38.16 22.66
C PHE A 5 -1.77 37.54 21.95
N PHE A 6 -0.57 38.12 22.10
CA PHE A 6 0.66 37.55 21.54
C PHE A 6 1.02 36.19 22.15
N LEU A 7 0.77 35.98 23.44
CA LEU A 7 1.00 34.68 24.09
C LEU A 7 0.06 33.62 23.55
N VAL A 8 -1.23 33.95 23.35
CA VAL A 8 -2.22 33.02 22.78
C VAL A 8 -1.81 32.63 21.36
N ILE A 9 -1.52 33.60 20.50
CA ILE A 9 -1.09 33.32 19.11
C ILE A 9 0.23 32.55 19.08
N GLY A 10 1.21 32.95 19.87
CA GLY A 10 2.50 32.27 19.94
C GLY A 10 2.36 30.81 20.36
N SER A 11 1.50 30.52 21.34
CA SER A 11 1.21 29.16 21.76
C SER A 11 0.53 28.34 20.65
N PHE A 12 -0.45 28.93 19.96
CA PHE A 12 -1.13 28.26 18.84
C PHE A 12 -0.15 27.90 17.71
N VAL A 13 0.72 28.85 17.31
CA VAL A 13 1.74 28.61 16.28
C VAL A 13 2.73 27.54 16.72
N PHE A 14 3.19 27.59 17.98
CA PHE A 14 4.11 26.60 18.52
C PHE A 14 3.51 25.19 18.50
N PHE A 15 2.27 25.02 18.98
CA PHE A 15 1.60 23.71 18.96
C PHE A 15 1.32 23.22 17.54
N ALA A 16 0.94 24.11 16.62
CA ALA A 16 0.77 23.75 15.21
C ALA A 16 2.09 23.22 14.60
N LEU A 17 3.21 23.90 14.85
CA LEU A 17 4.54 23.44 14.41
C LEU A 17 4.94 22.11 15.05
N LEU A 18 4.65 21.93 16.35
CA LEU A 18 4.92 20.67 17.04
C LEU A 18 4.15 19.50 16.42
N ILE A 19 2.86 19.71 16.10
CA ILE A 19 2.03 18.71 15.42
C ILE A 19 2.61 18.36 14.04
N VAL A 20 3.05 19.36 13.27
CA VAL A 20 3.68 19.13 11.95
C VAL A 20 4.98 18.32 12.10
N LEU A 21 5.85 18.68 13.04
CA LEU A 21 7.10 17.97 13.28
C LEU A 21 6.88 16.52 13.68
N VAL A 22 5.92 16.25 14.58
CA VAL A 22 5.55 14.89 14.97
C VAL A 22 4.95 14.13 13.78
N SER A 23 4.15 14.80 12.94
CA SER A 23 3.53 14.15 11.78
C SER A 23 4.56 13.68 10.76
N PHE A 24 5.67 14.40 10.57
CA PHE A 24 6.76 13.94 9.70
C PHE A 24 7.52 12.70 10.21
N ALA A 25 7.36 12.35 11.49
CA ALA A 25 8.00 11.16 12.03
C ALA A 25 7.29 9.85 11.64
N PHE A 26 6.06 9.91 11.14
CA PHE A 26 5.28 8.72 10.76
C PHE A 26 5.25 8.55 9.24
N PRO A 27 5.58 7.35 8.73
CA PRO A 27 5.52 7.08 7.30
C PRO A 27 4.07 7.01 6.81
N SER A 28 3.76 7.71 5.72
CA SER A 28 2.46 7.64 5.05
C SER A 28 2.29 6.40 4.16
N HIS A 29 3.39 5.71 3.86
CA HIS A 29 3.43 4.56 2.96
C HIS A 29 4.29 3.45 3.54
N VAL A 30 3.71 2.26 3.72
CA VAL A 30 4.40 1.07 4.18
C VAL A 30 4.22 -0.05 3.16
N ARG A 31 5.33 -0.50 2.56
CA ARG A 31 5.37 -1.67 1.69
C ARG A 31 5.84 -2.89 2.46
N ILE A 32 5.04 -3.96 2.45
CA ILE A 32 5.45 -5.29 2.90
C ILE A 32 5.60 -6.16 1.68
N SER A 33 6.76 -6.81 1.52
CA SER A 33 6.98 -7.72 0.39
C SER A 33 7.57 -9.05 0.83
N ARG A 34 7.26 -10.09 0.07
CA ARG A 34 7.74 -11.45 0.29
C ARG A 34 8.06 -12.10 -1.05
N ALA A 35 9.25 -12.69 -1.15
CA ALA A 35 9.67 -13.49 -2.28
C ALA A 35 9.66 -14.98 -1.93
N ILE A 36 9.22 -15.82 -2.86
CA ILE A 36 9.23 -17.28 -2.73
C ILE A 36 9.76 -17.86 -4.03
N ASP A 37 10.73 -18.77 -3.92
CA ASP A 37 11.24 -19.51 -5.07
C ASP A 37 10.31 -20.65 -5.43
N LEU A 38 9.99 -20.74 -6.71
CA LEU A 38 9.17 -21.75 -7.35
C LEU A 38 10.06 -22.67 -8.17
N GLN A 39 9.85 -23.98 -8.03
CA GLN A 39 10.51 -25.00 -8.86
C GLN A 39 9.79 -25.21 -10.20
N VAL A 40 9.17 -24.16 -10.73
CA VAL A 40 8.50 -24.17 -12.03
C VAL A 40 9.00 -23.00 -12.87
N SER A 41 8.99 -23.19 -14.18
CA SER A 41 9.29 -22.11 -15.11
C SER A 41 8.28 -20.98 -14.92
N SER A 42 8.73 -19.75 -15.13
CA SER A 42 7.84 -18.61 -15.04
C SER A 42 6.66 -18.72 -16.01
N LYS A 43 6.88 -19.30 -17.20
CA LYS A 43 5.82 -19.55 -18.18
C LYS A 43 4.70 -20.44 -17.63
N GLN A 44 5.03 -21.47 -16.86
CA GLN A 44 4.04 -22.35 -16.23
C GLN A 44 3.32 -21.63 -15.08
N ALA A 45 4.07 -20.94 -14.21
CA ALA A 45 3.47 -20.16 -13.12
C ALA A 45 2.52 -19.06 -13.63
N ARG A 46 2.83 -18.44 -14.78
CA ARG A 46 1.96 -17.44 -15.44
C ARG A 46 0.58 -17.99 -15.79
N VAL A 47 0.51 -19.20 -16.33
CA VAL A 47 -0.77 -19.82 -16.71
C VAL A 47 -1.66 -19.96 -15.49
N THR A 48 -1.11 -20.43 -14.38
CA THR A 48 -1.86 -20.64 -13.14
C THR A 48 -2.24 -19.31 -12.46
N LEU A 49 -1.32 -18.35 -12.37
CA LEU A 49 -1.56 -17.06 -11.70
C LEU A 49 -2.48 -16.11 -12.48
N GLY A 50 -2.66 -16.34 -13.78
CA GLY A 50 -3.59 -15.57 -14.63
C GLY A 50 -5.04 -16.05 -14.58
N GLU A 51 -5.31 -17.19 -13.94
CA GLU A 51 -6.66 -17.74 -13.84
C GLU A 51 -7.52 -16.91 -12.86
N PRO A 52 -8.73 -16.46 -13.27
CA PRO A 52 -9.61 -15.64 -12.43
C PRO A 52 -10.02 -16.35 -11.14
N THR A 53 -10.05 -17.67 -11.14
CA THR A 53 -10.36 -18.50 -9.96
C THR A 53 -9.34 -18.32 -8.83
N ILE A 54 -8.05 -18.20 -9.15
CA ILE A 54 -7.01 -17.99 -8.13
C ILE A 54 -7.16 -16.63 -7.47
N LEU A 55 -7.60 -15.60 -8.20
CA LEU A 55 -7.81 -14.27 -7.63
C LEU A 55 -8.86 -14.29 -6.51
N SER A 56 -9.94 -15.05 -6.69
CA SER A 56 -10.96 -15.23 -5.64
C SER A 56 -10.53 -16.11 -4.47
N GLU A 57 -9.51 -16.95 -4.65
CA GLU A 57 -8.92 -17.74 -3.56
C GLU A 57 -7.88 -16.93 -2.76
N VAL A 58 -7.13 -16.06 -3.44
CA VAL A 58 -6.09 -15.21 -2.84
C VAL A 58 -6.71 -14.03 -2.09
N PHE A 59 -7.77 -13.44 -2.63
CA PHE A 59 -8.49 -12.34 -2.02
C PHE A 59 -9.82 -12.83 -1.44
N ASP A 60 -9.89 -12.95 -0.12
CA ASP A 60 -11.17 -13.11 0.58
C ASP A 60 -12.05 -11.87 0.30
N GLY A 61 -13.38 -12.02 0.38
CA GLY A 61 -14.36 -10.97 0.06
C GLY A 61 -14.20 -9.65 0.84
N SER A 62 -13.31 -9.61 1.83
CA SER A 62 -12.83 -8.41 2.52
C SER A 62 -11.98 -7.46 1.65
N PHE A 63 -11.35 -7.96 0.59
CA PHE A 63 -10.58 -7.17 -0.36
C PHE A 63 -11.28 -7.18 -1.72
N LEU A 64 -11.98 -6.08 -2.01
CA LEU A 64 -12.60 -5.87 -3.31
C LEU A 64 -11.67 -4.96 -4.14
N PRO A 65 -10.95 -5.50 -5.14
CA PRO A 65 -10.12 -4.69 -6.00
C PRO A 65 -10.98 -3.73 -6.82
N THR A 66 -10.65 -2.44 -6.76
CA THR A 66 -11.30 -1.38 -7.55
C THR A 66 -10.72 -1.34 -8.96
N SER A 67 -9.42 -1.58 -9.09
CA SER A 67 -8.72 -1.61 -10.37
C SER A 67 -7.72 -2.78 -10.38
N GLN A 68 -7.50 -3.37 -11.56
CA GLN A 68 -6.57 -4.49 -11.75
C GLN A 68 -5.82 -4.29 -13.07
N THR A 69 -4.50 -4.43 -13.02
CA THR A 69 -3.62 -4.46 -14.18
C THR A 69 -2.89 -5.79 -14.18
N ILE A 70 -3.09 -6.57 -15.23
CA ILE A 70 -2.47 -7.88 -15.41
C ILE A 70 -1.61 -7.81 -16.68
N THR A 71 -0.35 -8.20 -16.55
CA THR A 71 0.63 -8.27 -17.64
C THR A 71 1.37 -9.60 -17.53
N ASP A 72 2.17 -9.93 -18.55
CA ASP A 72 2.89 -11.20 -18.68
C ASP A 72 3.77 -11.59 -17.49
N SER A 73 4.22 -10.63 -16.67
CA SER A 73 5.07 -10.88 -15.49
C SER A 73 4.59 -10.20 -14.21
N THR A 74 3.53 -9.40 -14.28
CA THR A 74 3.08 -8.57 -13.16
C THR A 74 1.57 -8.58 -13.04
N PHE A 75 1.11 -8.73 -11.82
CA PHE A 75 -0.25 -8.42 -11.41
C PHE A 75 -0.19 -7.27 -10.41
N HIS A 76 -1.04 -6.28 -10.61
CA HIS A 76 -1.24 -5.19 -9.68
C HIS A 76 -2.73 -4.98 -9.51
N ALA A 77 -3.20 -4.99 -8.27
CA ALA A 77 -4.56 -4.69 -7.91
C ALA A 77 -4.57 -3.59 -6.85
N GLU A 78 -5.37 -2.58 -7.10
CA GLU A 78 -5.69 -1.55 -6.13
C GLU A 78 -6.99 -1.96 -5.43
N GLY A 79 -7.02 -1.94 -4.11
CA GLY A 79 -8.22 -2.31 -3.38
C GLY A 79 -8.58 -1.36 -2.25
N ASN A 80 -9.86 -1.48 -1.93
CA ASN A 80 -10.52 -0.92 -0.78
C ASN A 80 -10.65 0.61 -0.73
N LYS A 81 -11.75 1.11 -1.30
CA LYS A 81 -12.26 2.48 -1.12
C LYS A 81 -13.15 2.65 0.13
N ALA A 82 -13.40 1.58 0.88
CA ALA A 82 -14.35 1.54 2.01
C ALA A 82 -13.69 1.44 3.39
N ALA A 83 -12.42 1.02 3.48
CA ALA A 83 -11.62 1.07 4.69
C ALA A 83 -10.94 2.43 4.84
N ALA A 84 -10.67 2.84 6.08
CA ALA A 84 -9.93 4.06 6.40
C ALA A 84 -8.44 4.01 5.95
N ILE A 85 -8.01 2.94 5.29
CA ILE A 85 -6.65 2.71 4.80
C ILE A 85 -6.76 2.22 3.37
N GLN A 86 -6.18 2.96 2.43
CA GLN A 86 -6.06 2.53 1.04
C GLN A 86 -4.98 1.47 0.93
N MET A 87 -5.25 0.42 0.16
CA MET A 87 -4.35 -0.72 0.03
C MET A 87 -4.12 -1.08 -1.42
N GLU A 88 -2.86 -1.33 -1.79
CA GLU A 88 -2.51 -1.91 -3.09
C GLU A 88 -1.81 -3.24 -2.86
N THR A 89 -1.98 -4.17 -3.78
CA THR A 89 -1.39 -5.50 -3.70
C THR A 89 -1.00 -5.94 -5.09
N GLY A 90 0.11 -6.65 -5.20
CA GLY A 90 0.55 -7.12 -6.50
C GLY A 90 1.61 -8.17 -6.38
N TRP A 91 1.79 -8.94 -7.45
CA TRP A 91 2.91 -9.85 -7.55
C TRP A 91 3.66 -9.63 -8.85
N GLN A 92 4.94 -9.91 -8.78
CA GLN A 92 5.84 -9.99 -9.91
C GLN A 92 6.45 -11.38 -9.96
N LEU A 93 6.51 -11.92 -11.16
CA LEU A 93 7.20 -13.16 -11.44
C LEU A 93 8.55 -12.85 -12.08
N ILE A 94 9.60 -13.35 -11.45
CA ILE A 94 10.98 -13.12 -11.86
C ILE A 94 11.53 -14.45 -12.39
N ASP A 95 12.10 -14.42 -13.59
CA ASP A 95 12.70 -15.60 -14.21
C ASP A 95 13.97 -16.02 -13.45
N GLY A 96 14.05 -17.28 -13.03
CA GLY A 96 15.22 -17.87 -12.39
C GLY A 96 16.16 -18.58 -13.37
N ARG A 97 17.09 -19.39 -12.83
CA ARG A 97 17.93 -20.27 -13.67
C ARG A 97 17.13 -21.52 -14.03
N SER A 98 17.14 -21.88 -15.32
CA SER A 98 16.58 -23.09 -15.93
C SER A 98 15.50 -23.80 -15.10
N GLU A 99 14.24 -23.52 -15.41
CA GLU A 99 13.03 -24.11 -14.79
C GLU A 99 12.71 -23.65 -13.36
N THR A 100 13.42 -22.66 -12.82
CA THR A 100 13.00 -21.97 -11.60
C THR A 100 12.45 -20.58 -11.90
N SER A 101 11.59 -20.09 -11.01
CA SER A 101 11.13 -18.70 -10.99
C SER A 101 10.96 -18.22 -9.56
N THR A 102 10.96 -16.92 -9.33
CA THR A 102 10.70 -16.33 -8.01
C THR A 102 9.42 -15.52 -8.09
N LEU A 103 8.46 -15.82 -7.22
CA LEU A 103 7.26 -15.02 -7.05
C LEU A 103 7.51 -14.01 -5.94
N GLN A 104 7.52 -12.73 -6.30
CA GLN A 104 7.58 -11.62 -5.36
C GLN A 104 6.20 -11.01 -5.21
N TRP A 105 5.58 -11.18 -4.06
CA TRP A 105 4.32 -10.55 -3.70
C TRP A 105 4.57 -9.34 -2.80
N TYR A 106 3.76 -8.28 -2.95
CA TYR A 106 3.80 -7.11 -2.10
C TYR A 106 2.39 -6.61 -1.77
N ILE A 107 2.31 -5.92 -0.64
CA ILE A 107 1.16 -5.13 -0.21
C ILE A 107 1.68 -3.75 0.19
N ASP A 108 1.03 -2.71 -0.31
CA ASP A 108 1.23 -1.33 0.09
C ASP A 108 0.05 -0.84 0.92
N PHE A 109 0.37 -0.19 2.03
CA PHE A 109 -0.58 0.48 2.89
C PHE A 109 -0.34 1.98 2.81
N TYR A 110 -1.39 2.73 2.48
CA TYR A 110 -1.39 4.19 2.45
C TYR A 110 -2.22 4.70 3.63
N PHE A 111 -1.59 5.53 4.46
CA PHE A 111 -2.19 6.09 5.66
C PHE A 111 -2.36 7.60 5.53
N ASP A 112 -3.59 8.07 5.72
CA ASP A 112 -3.92 9.50 5.87
C ASP A 112 -3.56 9.94 7.30
N TRP A 113 -2.26 9.94 7.59
CA TRP A 113 -1.73 10.22 8.91
C TRP A 113 -1.78 11.72 9.24
N TYR A 114 -1.72 12.59 8.23
CA TYR A 114 -1.62 14.00 8.49
C TYR A 114 -2.94 14.56 9.03
N PRO A 115 -2.90 15.39 10.09
CA PRO A 115 -4.12 15.95 10.69
C PRO A 115 -5.00 16.69 9.69
N TRP A 116 -4.42 17.30 8.65
CA TRP A 116 -5.17 18.03 7.62
C TRP A 116 -5.85 17.14 6.58
N GLU A 117 -5.32 15.94 6.32
CA GLU A 117 -5.98 14.97 5.43
C GLU A 117 -7.32 14.52 6.03
N LYS A 118 -7.39 14.43 7.36
CA LYS A 118 -8.62 14.10 8.10
C LYS A 118 -9.68 15.21 8.10
N PHE A 119 -9.33 16.45 7.73
CA PHE A 119 -10.30 17.55 7.62
C PHE A 119 -10.94 17.65 6.23
N ALA A 120 -10.39 16.96 5.23
CA ALA A 120 -10.85 17.01 3.84
C ALA A 120 -11.76 15.84 3.44
N SER A 121 -11.97 14.86 4.33
CA SER A 121 -12.85 13.70 4.13
C SER A 121 -14.32 13.99 4.46
#